data_AF-A0A2T4BSX2-F1
#
_entry.id   AF-A0A2T4BSX2-F1
#
_cell.length_a   1.000
_cell.length_b   1.000
_cell.length_c   1.000
_cell.angle_alpha   90.00
_cell.angle_beta   90.00
_cell.angle_gamma   90.00
#
_symmetry.space_group_name_H-M   'P 1'
#
loop_
_entity.id
_entity.type
_entity.pdbx_description
1 polymer ?
#
loop_
_entity_poly.entity_id
_entity_poly.type
_entity_poly.pdbx_seq_one_letter_code
_entity_poly.pdbx_strand_id
1 'polypeptide(L)'
;MYLHEKHDSLSPLRQLLHHVSQRRYRNYAAVAVALLLLSMVWLSGRLTTMHYPYRQTPTPSGYLVLGVQGGVYTDTDTVALKPVDAWIPAAARSRARLVVGIEFDRRDGGPWADIPHWLQFCQWTIAAAPGHPVFRRMVDRVLRSLDDLSAAHGGLPLEELHPESFEVMNSTGPAAWTDVVFEQLQEYNPLLNDTQDLSFMEEPTLIGDILILPIDGFGMGQDHSASTNDGSVPEAAMMRHLFTGSWRDE
;
A
#
# COMPACT_ATOMS: atom_id res chain seq x y z
N MET A 1 -12.54 39.83 39.04
CA MET A 1 -13.43 39.14 38.09
C MET A 1 -12.71 39.04 36.76
N TYR A 2 -11.98 37.95 36.55
CA TYR A 2 -11.52 37.50 35.23
C TYR A 2 -11.42 35.97 35.33
N LEU A 3 -12.39 35.29 34.71
CA LEU A 3 -12.38 33.83 34.55
C LEU A 3 -11.44 33.52 33.40
N HIS A 4 -10.38 32.76 33.68
CA HIS A 4 -9.48 32.25 32.66
C HIS A 4 -10.04 30.90 32.20
N GLU A 5 -10.61 30.85 30.99
CA GLU A 5 -10.98 29.60 30.33
C GLU A 5 -9.72 28.78 30.05
N LYS A 6 -9.65 27.58 30.65
CA LYS A 6 -8.68 26.56 30.27
C LYS A 6 -9.13 25.98 28.92
N HIS A 7 -8.33 26.22 27.88
CA HIS A 7 -8.36 25.41 26.67
C HIS A 7 -7.92 23.97 27.03
N ASP A 8 -8.87 23.05 27.14
CA ASP A 8 -8.61 21.62 27.22
C ASP A 8 -8.12 21.13 25.85
N SER A 9 -6.80 21.12 25.65
CA SER A 9 -6.17 20.38 24.56
C SER A 9 -6.31 18.89 24.85
N LEU A 10 -7.34 18.25 24.29
CA LEU A 10 -7.48 16.80 24.34
C LEU A 10 -6.23 16.16 23.73
N SER A 11 -5.65 15.17 24.42
CA SER A 11 -4.51 14.41 23.91
C SER A 11 -4.82 13.78 22.55
N PRO A 12 -3.82 13.58 21.66
CA PRO A 12 -4.04 12.99 20.33
C PRO A 12 -4.82 11.67 20.38
N LEU A 13 -4.58 10.88 21.44
CA LEU A 13 -5.25 9.62 21.72
C LEU A 13 -6.75 9.80 22.06
N ARG A 14 -7.12 10.86 22.79
CA ARG A 14 -8.52 11.20 23.04
C ARG A 14 -9.23 11.76 21.81
N GLN A 15 -8.52 12.50 20.95
CA GLN A 15 -9.08 12.99 19.69
C GLN A 15 -9.34 11.84 18.71
N LEU A 16 -8.44 10.86 18.66
CA LEU A 16 -8.59 9.62 17.89
C LEU A 16 -9.81 8.81 18.39
N LEU A 17 -9.90 8.59 19.70
CA LEU A 17 -11.03 7.88 20.33
C LEU A 17 -12.38 8.59 20.13
N HIS A 18 -12.39 9.93 20.15
CA HIS A 18 -13.59 10.73 19.88
C HIS A 18 -14.04 10.65 18.42
N HIS A 19 -13.11 10.57 17.46
CA HIS A 19 -13.45 10.38 16.04
C HIS A 19 -13.97 8.97 15.76
N VAL A 20 -13.38 7.97 16.44
CA VAL A 20 -13.78 6.56 16.42
C VAL A 20 -15.23 6.35 16.93
N SER A 21 -15.70 7.14 17.89
CA SER A 21 -17.04 6.97 18.49
C SER A 21 -18.21 7.49 17.63
N GLN A 22 -17.93 8.21 16.55
CA GLN A 22 -18.95 8.72 15.62
C GLN A 22 -19.47 7.58 14.73
N ARG A 23 -20.80 7.45 14.55
CA ARG A 23 -21.43 6.33 13.79
C ARG A 23 -20.88 6.15 12.36
N ARG A 24 -20.35 7.21 11.74
CA ARG A 24 -19.72 7.18 10.40
C ARG A 24 -18.34 6.49 10.39
N TYR A 25 -17.67 6.39 11.54
CA TYR A 25 -16.30 5.90 11.68
C TYR A 25 -16.19 4.59 12.48
N ARG A 26 -17.30 4.01 12.96
CA ARG A 26 -17.27 2.74 13.71
C ARG A 26 -16.63 1.59 12.92
N ASN A 27 -16.83 1.53 11.61
CA ASN A 27 -16.17 0.53 10.76
C ASN A 27 -14.67 0.84 10.61
N TYR A 28 -14.28 2.11 10.44
CA TYR A 28 -12.88 2.54 10.40
C TYR A 28 -12.15 2.36 11.74
N ALA A 29 -12.86 2.41 12.86
CA ALA A 29 -12.33 2.17 14.18
C ALA A 29 -12.03 0.70 14.45
N ALA A 30 -12.96 -0.19 14.09
CA ALA A 30 -12.75 -1.63 14.15
C ALA A 30 -11.60 -2.05 13.23
N VAL A 31 -11.51 -1.45 12.04
CA VAL A 31 -10.37 -1.63 11.12
C VAL A 31 -9.09 -1.07 11.73
N ALA A 32 -9.07 0.16 12.24
CA ALA A 32 -7.87 0.73 12.84
C ALA A 32 -7.38 -0.11 14.02
N VAL A 33 -8.29 -0.64 14.83
CA VAL A 33 -7.99 -1.56 15.93
C VAL A 33 -7.51 -2.91 15.39
N ALA A 34 -8.16 -3.51 14.39
CA ALA A 34 -7.71 -4.76 13.78
C ALA A 34 -6.36 -4.63 13.07
N LEU A 35 -6.10 -3.51 12.40
CA LEU A 35 -4.82 -3.19 11.76
C LEU A 35 -3.73 -2.86 12.77
N LEU A 36 -4.08 -2.20 13.88
CA LEU A 36 -3.19 -2.02 15.03
C LEU A 36 -2.88 -3.38 15.69
N LEU A 37 -3.88 -4.24 15.88
CA LEU A 37 -3.71 -5.58 16.44
C LEU A 37 -2.88 -6.48 15.51
N LEU A 38 -3.11 -6.44 14.19
CA LEU A 38 -2.28 -7.11 13.19
C LEU A 38 -0.84 -6.57 13.19
N SER A 39 -0.66 -5.25 13.34
CA SER A 39 0.68 -4.66 13.50
C SER A 39 1.35 -5.05 14.82
N MET A 40 0.58 -5.29 15.88
CA MET A 40 1.07 -5.79 17.17
C MET A 40 1.42 -7.28 17.12
N VAL A 41 0.63 -8.11 16.42
CA VAL A 41 0.96 -9.52 16.12
C VAL A 41 2.25 -9.60 15.31
N TRP A 42 2.42 -8.72 14.31
CA TRP A 42 3.66 -8.58 13.53
C TRP A 42 4.88 -8.20 14.39
N LEU A 43 4.70 -7.29 15.36
CA LEU A 43 5.74 -6.93 16.33
C LEU A 43 6.05 -8.07 17.33
N SER A 44 5.06 -8.90 17.69
CA SER A 44 5.23 -10.01 18.64
C SER A 44 5.74 -11.32 18.02
N GLY A 45 5.60 -11.51 16.70
CA GLY A 45 6.12 -12.66 15.94
C GLY A 45 7.65 -12.70 15.80
N ARG A 46 8.37 -11.74 16.42
CA ARG A 46 9.83 -11.59 16.45
C ARG A 46 10.59 -12.73 17.17
N LEU A 47 9.94 -13.83 17.57
CA LEU A 47 10.58 -14.90 18.35
C LEU A 47 10.74 -16.25 17.65
N THR A 48 10.34 -16.41 16.38
CA THR A 48 10.54 -17.66 15.64
C THR A 48 11.19 -17.45 14.28
N THR A 49 12.48 -17.76 14.22
CA THR A 49 13.31 -17.82 13.01
C THR A 49 12.80 -18.88 12.03
N MET A 50 12.32 -18.46 10.86
CA MET A 50 12.35 -19.26 9.63
C MET A 50 12.78 -18.40 8.45
N HIS A 51 13.78 -18.88 7.72
CA HIS A 51 14.41 -18.23 6.57
C HIS A 51 13.47 -18.25 5.36
N TYR A 52 12.99 -17.08 4.92
CA TYR A 52 12.47 -16.86 3.57
C TYR A 52 12.98 -15.51 3.03
N PRO A 53 13.58 -15.46 1.83
CA PRO A 53 14.27 -14.27 1.34
C PRO A 53 13.32 -13.43 0.48
N TYR A 54 12.44 -12.65 1.09
CA TYR A 54 11.87 -11.38 0.59
C TYR A 54 10.69 -11.02 1.50
N ARG A 55 10.87 -10.05 2.40
CA ARG A 55 9.82 -9.57 3.30
C ARG A 55 9.93 -8.06 3.43
N GLN A 56 9.16 -7.35 2.63
CA GLN A 56 8.70 -6.00 2.91
C GLN A 56 7.23 -5.94 2.50
N THR A 57 6.35 -5.70 3.46
CA THR A 57 4.93 -5.40 3.24
C THR A 57 4.62 -4.15 4.07
N PRO A 58 4.07 -3.08 3.49
CA PRO A 58 3.66 -1.90 4.22
C PRO A 58 2.76 -2.30 5.37
N THR A 59 2.88 -1.58 6.48
CA THR A 59 1.92 -1.76 7.55
C THR A 59 0.55 -1.28 7.06
N PRO A 60 -0.54 -2.01 7.35
CA PRO A 60 -1.88 -1.62 6.93
C PRO A 60 -2.31 -0.20 7.40
N SER A 61 -1.59 0.37 8.37
CA SER A 61 -1.75 1.74 8.85
C SER A 61 -1.52 2.80 7.76
N GLY A 62 -0.64 2.57 6.79
CA GLY A 62 -0.34 3.50 5.70
C GLY A 62 -1.56 3.79 4.82
N TYR A 63 -2.35 2.76 4.50
CA TYR A 63 -3.57 2.90 3.71
C TYR A 63 -4.63 3.76 4.40
N LEU A 64 -4.76 3.66 5.73
CA LEU A 64 -5.72 4.49 6.49
C LEU A 64 -5.30 5.96 6.50
N VAL A 65 -4.01 6.23 6.73
CA VAL A 65 -3.49 7.60 6.75
C VAL A 65 -3.67 8.24 5.37
N LEU A 66 -3.25 7.56 4.30
CA LEU A 66 -3.45 8.05 2.92
C LEU A 66 -4.94 8.21 2.58
N GLY A 67 -5.79 7.29 3.02
CA GLY A 67 -7.23 7.38 2.80
C GLY A 67 -7.87 8.61 3.43
N VAL A 68 -7.41 9.04 4.61
CA VAL A 68 -7.98 10.19 5.33
C VAL A 68 -7.31 11.50 4.96
N GLN A 69 -5.98 11.53 4.92
CA GLN A 69 -5.18 12.74 4.78
C GLN A 69 -4.68 12.96 3.35
N GLY A 70 -4.59 11.90 2.54
CA GLY A 70 -3.83 11.91 1.30
C GLY A 70 -2.33 12.09 1.58
N GLY A 71 -1.62 12.62 0.59
CA GLY A 71 -0.17 12.83 0.66
C GLY A 71 0.60 11.68 0.04
N VAL A 72 1.81 11.46 0.54
CA VAL A 72 2.75 10.44 0.04
C VAL A 72 3.15 9.53 1.19
N TYR A 73 3.04 8.24 0.97
CA TYR A 73 3.66 7.20 1.79
C TYR A 73 4.87 6.67 1.04
N THR A 74 5.97 6.45 1.76
CA THR A 74 7.12 5.72 1.23
C THR A 74 7.86 5.00 2.35
N ASP A 75 8.41 3.82 2.07
CA ASP A 75 9.22 3.06 3.03
C ASP A 75 10.50 3.82 3.39
N THR A 76 11.05 3.54 4.57
CA THR A 76 12.19 4.29 5.12
C THR A 76 13.50 4.06 4.37
N ASP A 77 13.63 2.95 3.66
CA ASP A 77 14.78 2.57 2.84
C ASP A 77 14.60 2.97 1.36
N THR A 78 13.95 4.10 1.12
CA THR A 78 13.78 4.69 -0.21
C THR A 78 14.52 6.02 -0.34
N VAL A 79 14.86 6.37 -1.57
CA VAL A 79 15.49 7.65 -1.93
C VAL A 79 14.66 8.33 -3.00
N ALA A 80 14.24 9.56 -2.73
CA ALA A 80 13.60 10.41 -3.73
C ALA A 80 14.65 10.93 -4.73
N LEU A 81 14.50 10.53 -5.99
CA LEU A 81 15.32 11.00 -7.11
C LEU A 81 14.75 12.28 -7.72
N LYS A 82 13.42 12.45 -7.62
CA LYS A 82 12.69 13.65 -8.06
C LYS A 82 11.76 14.15 -6.96
N PRO A 83 11.54 15.48 -6.87
CA PRO A 83 10.53 16.01 -5.96
C PRO A 83 9.12 15.55 -6.36
N VAL A 84 8.23 15.38 -5.39
CA VAL A 84 6.85 14.90 -5.58
C VAL A 84 6.08 15.69 -6.64
N ASP A 85 6.30 17.01 -6.72
CA ASP A 85 5.66 17.89 -7.69
C ASP A 85 6.01 17.57 -9.17
N ALA A 86 7.11 16.82 -9.37
CA ALA A 86 7.54 16.36 -10.68
C ALA A 86 6.96 14.99 -11.07
N TRP A 87 6.28 14.29 -10.15
CA TRP A 87 5.82 12.91 -10.41
C TRP A 87 4.65 12.84 -11.38
N ILE A 88 3.83 13.90 -11.43
CA ILE A 88 2.63 13.95 -12.26
C ILE A 88 2.90 14.84 -13.48
N PRO A 89 2.86 14.29 -14.72
CA PRO A 89 2.97 15.07 -15.94
C PRO A 89 1.95 16.20 -15.98
N ALA A 90 2.30 17.35 -16.56
CA ALA A 90 1.44 18.54 -16.57
C ALA A 90 0.02 18.26 -17.10
N ALA A 91 -0.11 17.40 -18.12
CA ALA A 91 -1.39 17.01 -18.70
C ALA A 91 -2.30 16.20 -17.75
N ALA A 92 -1.73 15.55 -16.73
CA ALA A 92 -2.45 14.69 -15.78
C ALA A 92 -2.72 15.38 -14.42
N ARG A 93 -2.07 16.51 -14.11
CA ARG A 93 -2.10 17.16 -12.77
C ARG A 93 -3.50 17.52 -12.26
N SER A 94 -4.42 17.89 -13.14
CA SER A 94 -5.79 18.25 -12.74
C SER A 94 -6.71 17.05 -12.51
N ARG A 95 -6.25 15.84 -12.88
CA ARG A 95 -7.07 14.63 -12.89
C ARG A 95 -6.54 13.52 -12.00
N ALA A 96 -5.22 13.37 -11.89
CA ALA A 96 -4.60 12.34 -11.09
C ALA A 96 -4.91 12.58 -9.59
N ARG A 97 -5.52 11.57 -8.96
CA ARG A 97 -5.84 11.52 -7.53
C ARG A 97 -5.19 10.33 -6.84
N LEU A 98 -4.62 9.40 -7.59
CA LEU A 98 -3.77 8.32 -7.11
C LEU A 98 -2.58 8.18 -8.08
N VAL A 99 -1.39 8.02 -7.54
CA VAL A 99 -0.17 7.68 -8.29
C VAL A 99 0.37 6.37 -7.74
N VAL A 100 0.48 5.39 -8.62
CA VAL A 100 1.07 4.07 -8.35
C VAL A 100 2.17 3.80 -9.37
N GLY A 101 3.22 3.12 -8.94
CA GLY A 101 4.26 2.64 -9.85
C GLY A 101 4.15 1.13 -10.04
N ILE A 102 4.70 0.64 -11.14
CA ILE A 102 4.90 -0.79 -11.34
C ILE A 102 6.12 -1.23 -10.53
N GLU A 103 5.98 -2.28 -9.72
CA GLU A 103 7.07 -2.91 -8.97
C GLU A 103 7.57 -4.15 -9.70
N PHE A 104 6.66 -4.98 -10.21
CA PHE A 104 7.00 -6.16 -11.00
C PHE A 104 6.21 -6.16 -12.30
N ASP A 105 6.88 -6.49 -13.39
CA ASP A 105 6.33 -6.71 -14.72
C ASP A 105 7.00 -7.95 -15.35
N ARG A 106 6.21 -8.94 -15.76
CA ARG A 106 6.69 -10.20 -16.32
C ARG A 106 7.11 -10.06 -17.79
N ARG A 107 8.10 -9.21 -18.05
CA ARG A 107 8.63 -8.92 -19.40
C ARG A 107 9.55 -10.02 -19.96
N ASP A 108 10.24 -10.72 -19.07
CA ASP A 108 11.25 -11.73 -19.37
C ASP A 108 10.70 -13.17 -19.41
N GLY A 109 9.38 -13.33 -19.27
CA GLY A 109 8.65 -14.58 -19.48
C GLY A 109 8.61 -15.53 -18.27
N GLY A 110 9.41 -15.31 -17.22
CA GLY A 110 9.44 -16.13 -16.01
C GLY A 110 8.67 -15.51 -14.84
N PRO A 111 8.00 -16.29 -13.97
CA PRO A 111 7.56 -15.76 -12.69
C PRO A 111 8.78 -15.32 -11.87
N TRP A 112 8.61 -14.31 -11.02
CA TRP A 112 9.63 -13.88 -10.07
C TRP A 112 9.15 -14.13 -8.65
N ALA A 113 9.93 -14.91 -7.89
CA ALA A 113 9.58 -15.33 -6.54
C ALA A 113 8.15 -15.92 -6.48
N ASP A 114 7.38 -15.57 -5.44
CA ASP A 114 5.99 -16.00 -5.22
C ASP A 114 4.97 -14.95 -5.72
N ILE A 115 5.33 -14.09 -6.68
CA ILE A 115 4.43 -13.07 -7.22
C ILE A 115 3.39 -13.74 -8.13
N PRO A 116 2.08 -13.68 -7.80
CA PRO A 116 1.05 -14.40 -8.55
C PRO A 116 0.56 -13.64 -9.80
N HIS A 117 0.76 -12.32 -9.84
CA HIS A 117 0.28 -11.44 -10.91
C HIS A 117 1.27 -11.34 -12.07
N TRP A 118 0.77 -11.06 -13.28
CA TRP A 118 1.64 -10.71 -14.41
C TRP A 118 2.34 -9.37 -14.19
N LEU A 119 1.63 -8.44 -13.55
CA LEU A 119 2.12 -7.15 -13.12
C LEU A 119 1.69 -6.87 -11.69
N GLN A 120 2.60 -6.37 -10.86
CA GLN A 120 2.37 -5.98 -9.47
C GLN A 120 2.61 -4.48 -9.30
N PHE A 121 1.71 -3.80 -8.59
CA PHE A 121 1.92 -2.40 -8.22
C PHE A 121 2.79 -2.27 -6.99
N CYS A 122 3.65 -1.25 -7.02
CA CYS A 122 4.46 -0.80 -5.91
C CYS A 122 3.57 -0.44 -4.71
N GLN A 123 3.86 -1.10 -3.59
CA GLN A 123 3.23 -0.85 -2.30
C GLN A 123 4.11 0.02 -1.39
N TRP A 124 5.42 0.05 -1.63
CA TRP A 124 6.41 0.74 -0.80
C TRP A 124 6.52 2.25 -1.14
N THR A 125 5.86 2.74 -2.20
CA THR A 125 5.60 4.18 -2.45
C THR A 125 4.24 4.39 -3.08
N ILE A 126 3.42 5.24 -2.47
CA ILE A 126 2.06 5.57 -2.95
C ILE A 126 1.82 7.06 -2.72
N ALA A 127 1.27 7.76 -3.71
CA ALA A 127 0.77 9.12 -3.54
C ALA A 127 -0.71 9.20 -3.84
N ALA A 128 -1.49 9.89 -3.01
CA ALA A 128 -2.92 10.02 -3.24
C ALA A 128 -3.53 11.30 -2.69
N ALA A 129 -4.62 11.73 -3.31
CA ALA A 129 -5.53 12.72 -2.76
C ALA A 129 -6.35 12.09 -1.61
N PRO A 130 -6.72 12.87 -0.58
CA PRO A 130 -7.58 12.40 0.49
C PRO A 130 -8.91 11.85 -0.06
N GLY A 131 -9.39 10.75 0.53
CA GLY A 131 -10.66 10.13 0.19
C GLY A 131 -10.70 9.40 -1.14
N HIS A 132 -9.56 8.98 -1.71
CA HIS A 132 -9.55 8.13 -2.91
C HIS A 132 -10.23 6.77 -2.61
N PRO A 133 -11.16 6.29 -3.47
CA PRO A 133 -11.97 5.09 -3.20
C PRO A 133 -11.14 3.80 -3.03
N VAL A 134 -9.96 3.74 -3.65
CA VAL A 134 -9.04 2.59 -3.55
C VAL A 134 -8.73 2.19 -2.09
N PHE A 135 -8.56 3.17 -1.19
CA PHE A 135 -8.21 2.86 0.21
C PHE A 135 -9.39 2.29 0.97
N ARG A 136 -10.61 2.72 0.65
CA ARG A 136 -11.81 2.11 1.22
C ARG A 136 -11.95 0.66 0.73
N ARG A 137 -11.71 0.40 -0.55
CA ARG A 137 -11.71 -0.97 -1.09
C ARG A 137 -10.66 -1.83 -0.42
N MET A 138 -9.47 -1.29 -0.19
CA MET A 138 -8.40 -1.99 0.51
C MET A 138 -8.85 -2.35 1.93
N VAL A 139 -9.39 -1.40 2.68
CA VAL A 139 -9.98 -1.65 4.01
C VAL A 139 -11.08 -2.72 3.97
N ASP A 140 -12.02 -2.61 3.04
CA ASP A 140 -13.12 -3.56 2.89
C ASP A 140 -12.60 -4.96 2.52
N ARG A 141 -11.51 -5.05 1.74
CA ARG A 141 -10.82 -6.31 1.43
C ARG A 141 -10.17 -6.90 2.68
N VAL A 142 -9.44 -6.11 3.46
CA VAL A 142 -8.81 -6.60 4.70
C VAL A 142 -9.87 -7.14 5.66
N LEU A 143 -10.99 -6.43 5.82
CA LEU A 143 -12.11 -6.90 6.65
C LEU A 143 -12.66 -8.24 6.17
N ARG A 144 -12.89 -8.40 4.86
CA ARG A 144 -13.33 -9.68 4.30
C ARG A 144 -12.31 -10.79 4.56
N SER A 145 -11.02 -10.52 4.37
CA SER A 145 -9.98 -11.51 4.65
C SER A 145 -9.93 -11.92 6.13
N LEU A 146 -10.23 -11.01 7.05
CA LEU A 146 -10.35 -11.34 8.47
C LEU A 146 -11.58 -12.20 8.78
N ASP A 147 -12.71 -11.91 8.14
CA ASP A 147 -13.92 -12.72 8.26
C ASP A 147 -13.70 -14.13 7.69
N ASP A 148 -13.05 -14.24 6.53
CA ASP A 148 -12.70 -15.51 5.88
C ASP A 148 -11.74 -16.33 6.76
N LEU A 149 -10.75 -15.67 7.36
CA LEU A 149 -9.81 -16.28 8.29
C LEU A 149 -10.55 -16.79 9.54
N SER A 150 -11.39 -15.96 10.15
CA SER A 150 -12.22 -16.37 11.28
C SER A 150 -13.04 -17.63 10.96
N ALA A 151 -13.70 -17.65 9.79
CA ALA A 151 -14.48 -18.79 9.34
C ALA A 151 -13.62 -20.05 9.12
N ALA A 152 -12.43 -19.91 8.52
CA ALA A 152 -11.49 -21.01 8.29
C ALA A 152 -10.99 -21.63 9.61
N HIS A 153 -10.86 -20.81 10.66
CA HIS A 153 -10.46 -21.23 12.00
C HIS A 153 -11.66 -21.61 12.90
N GLY A 154 -12.81 -21.94 12.32
CA GLY A 154 -13.97 -22.45 13.07
C GLY A 154 -14.86 -21.37 13.70
N GLY A 155 -14.79 -20.13 13.20
CA GLY A 155 -15.58 -18.99 13.66
C GLY A 155 -15.02 -18.35 14.93
N LEU A 156 -13.72 -18.47 15.19
CA LEU A 156 -13.08 -17.85 16.35
C LEU A 156 -13.22 -16.32 16.30
N PRO A 157 -13.46 -15.66 17.45
CA PRO A 157 -13.40 -14.20 17.54
C PRO A 157 -12.04 -13.68 17.05
N LEU A 158 -12.02 -12.49 16.44
CA LEU A 158 -10.78 -11.89 15.91
C LEU A 158 -9.67 -11.74 16.96
N GLU A 159 -10.05 -11.61 18.22
CA GLU A 159 -9.14 -11.48 19.38
C GLU A 159 -8.38 -12.79 19.68
N GLU A 160 -8.93 -13.92 19.26
CA GLU A 160 -8.37 -15.26 19.44
C GLU A 160 -7.68 -15.77 18.17
N LEU A 161 -7.73 -15.00 17.08
CA LEU A 161 -7.02 -15.32 15.85
C LEU A 161 -5.53 -14.98 16.02
N HIS A 162 -4.70 -15.99 15.81
CA HIS A 162 -3.26 -15.85 15.67
C HIS A 162 -2.87 -16.12 14.22
N PRO A 163 -3.11 -15.16 13.30
CA PRO A 163 -2.79 -15.35 11.90
C PRO A 163 -1.29 -15.58 11.70
N GLU A 164 -0.98 -16.55 10.86
CA GLU A 164 0.39 -16.74 10.40
C GLU A 164 0.81 -15.57 9.49
N SER A 165 2.12 -15.27 9.46
CA SER A 165 2.67 -14.17 8.64
C SER A 165 2.24 -14.23 7.16
N PHE A 166 2.03 -15.44 6.63
CA PHE A 166 1.49 -15.67 5.29
C PHE A 166 0.03 -15.21 5.11
N GLU A 167 -0.83 -15.44 6.12
CA GLU A 167 -2.24 -15.02 6.10
C GLU A 167 -2.35 -13.48 6.16
N VAL A 168 -1.44 -12.82 6.89
CA VAL A 168 -1.33 -11.35 6.90
C VAL A 168 -0.85 -10.81 5.55
N MET A 169 0.13 -11.47 4.93
CA MET A 169 0.62 -11.08 3.58
C MET A 169 -0.46 -11.25 2.51
N ASN A 170 -1.23 -12.33 2.53
CA ASN A 170 -2.32 -12.52 1.56
C ASN A 170 -3.45 -11.50 1.70
N SER A 171 -3.69 -11.00 2.92
CA SER A 171 -4.77 -10.05 3.19
C SER A 171 -4.39 -8.59 2.96
N THR A 172 -3.11 -8.23 3.14
CA THR A 172 -2.68 -6.81 3.15
C THR A 172 -1.45 -6.49 2.29
N GLY A 173 -0.77 -7.52 1.77
CA GLY A 173 0.47 -7.40 1.03
C GLY A 173 0.29 -6.99 -0.44
N PRO A 174 1.36 -7.13 -1.24
CA PRO A 174 1.42 -6.54 -2.58
C PRO A 174 0.40 -7.14 -3.55
N ALA A 175 0.11 -8.43 -3.41
CA ALA A 175 -0.90 -9.11 -4.20
C ALA A 175 -2.30 -8.51 -3.94
N ALA A 176 -2.68 -8.33 -2.67
CA ALA A 176 -3.96 -7.73 -2.30
C ALA A 176 -4.05 -6.26 -2.73
N TRP A 177 -2.96 -5.50 -2.61
CA TRP A 177 -2.88 -4.14 -3.12
C TRP A 177 -3.09 -4.09 -4.64
N THR A 178 -2.44 -5.00 -5.36
CA THR A 178 -2.53 -5.10 -6.82
C THR A 178 -3.96 -5.42 -7.26
N ASP A 179 -4.60 -6.40 -6.63
CA ASP A 179 -6.01 -6.74 -6.88
C ASP A 179 -6.91 -5.51 -6.73
N VAL A 180 -6.79 -4.79 -5.61
CA VAL A 180 -7.66 -3.64 -5.29
C VAL A 180 -7.45 -2.47 -6.24
N VAL A 181 -6.20 -2.17 -6.61
CA VAL A 181 -5.91 -1.12 -7.59
C VAL A 181 -6.45 -1.53 -8.96
N PHE A 182 -6.26 -2.79 -9.36
CA PHE A 182 -6.74 -3.29 -10.65
C PHE A 182 -8.27 -3.28 -10.74
N GLU A 183 -8.98 -3.72 -9.70
CA GLU A 183 -10.44 -3.59 -9.61
C GLU A 183 -10.90 -2.13 -9.75
N GLN A 184 -10.19 -1.17 -9.13
CA GLN A 184 -10.52 0.25 -9.26
C GLN A 184 -10.27 0.78 -10.68
N LEU A 185 -9.22 0.30 -11.36
CA LEU A 185 -8.94 0.63 -12.77
C LEU A 185 -10.04 0.09 -13.69
N GLN A 186 -10.56 -1.11 -13.44
CA GLN A 186 -11.65 -1.72 -14.21
C GLN A 186 -12.95 -0.91 -14.15
N GLU A 187 -13.21 -0.16 -13.06
CA GLU A 187 -14.35 0.75 -12.99
C GLU A 187 -14.25 1.89 -14.01
N TYR A 188 -13.03 2.33 -14.31
CA TYR A 188 -12.77 3.39 -15.29
C TYR A 188 -12.57 2.85 -16.70
N ASN A 189 -12.01 1.65 -16.83
CA ASN A 189 -11.80 0.97 -18.10
C ASN A 189 -12.20 -0.52 -18.00
N PRO A 190 -13.48 -0.85 -18.29
CA PRO A 190 -13.97 -2.23 -18.25
C PRO A 190 -13.34 -3.17 -19.29
N LEU A 191 -12.48 -2.67 -20.19
CA LEU A 191 -11.75 -3.48 -21.16
C LEU A 191 -10.48 -4.11 -20.58
N LEU A 192 -10.03 -3.68 -19.40
CA LEU A 192 -8.93 -4.33 -18.68
C LEU A 192 -9.42 -5.67 -18.13
N ASN A 193 -8.85 -6.76 -18.62
CA ASN A 193 -9.22 -8.13 -18.23
C ASN A 193 -8.19 -8.73 -17.28
N ASP A 194 -6.90 -8.47 -17.52
CA ASP A 194 -5.80 -8.99 -16.71
C ASP A 194 -4.74 -7.92 -16.44
N THR A 195 -3.99 -8.04 -15.35
CA THR A 195 -2.81 -7.21 -15.06
C THR A 195 -1.79 -7.18 -16.21
N GLN A 196 -1.75 -8.23 -17.04
CA GLN A 196 -0.96 -8.32 -18.27
C GLN A 196 -1.30 -7.20 -19.28
N ASP A 197 -2.54 -6.68 -19.28
CA ASP A 197 -2.94 -5.59 -20.17
C ASP A 197 -2.19 -4.27 -19.88
N LEU A 198 -1.48 -4.19 -18.74
CA LEU A 198 -0.63 -3.07 -18.32
C LEU A 198 0.87 -3.38 -18.45
N SER A 199 1.24 -4.55 -18.97
CA SER A 199 2.64 -4.96 -19.16
C SER A 199 3.31 -4.13 -20.27
N PHE A 200 4.64 -4.00 -20.20
CA PHE A 200 5.46 -3.25 -21.16
C PHE A 200 5.13 -1.75 -21.27
N MET A 201 4.52 -1.16 -20.23
CA MET A 201 4.37 0.29 -20.17
C MET A 201 5.72 1.01 -20.13
N GLU A 202 5.90 1.97 -21.04
CA GLU A 202 7.10 2.82 -21.14
C GLU A 202 6.82 4.25 -20.65
N GLU A 203 5.56 4.70 -20.70
CA GLU A 203 5.17 6.07 -20.37
C GLU A 203 4.10 6.12 -19.26
N PRO A 204 4.07 7.19 -18.43
CA PRO A 204 3.01 7.37 -17.44
C PRO A 204 1.62 7.38 -18.09
N THR A 205 0.74 6.49 -17.64
CA THR A 205 -0.59 6.32 -18.22
C THR A 205 -1.67 6.64 -17.19
N LEU A 206 -2.59 7.53 -17.55
CA LEU A 206 -3.71 7.94 -16.70
C LEU A 206 -4.98 7.19 -17.11
N ILE A 207 -5.53 6.37 -16.21
CA ILE A 207 -6.81 5.68 -16.38
C ILE A 207 -7.77 6.20 -15.30
N GLY A 208 -8.86 6.85 -15.71
CA GLY A 208 -9.75 7.56 -14.79
C GLY A 208 -9.02 8.71 -14.09
N ASP A 209 -8.81 8.57 -12.78
CA ASP A 209 -8.01 9.43 -11.88
C ASP A 209 -6.76 8.73 -11.30
N ILE A 210 -6.38 7.56 -11.81
CA ILE A 210 -5.19 6.81 -11.39
C ILE A 210 -4.08 6.97 -12.43
N LEU A 211 -2.97 7.57 -12.01
CA LEU A 211 -1.74 7.64 -12.80
C LEU A 211 -0.85 6.44 -12.48
N ILE A 212 -0.56 5.63 -13.50
CA ILE A 212 0.32 4.49 -13.41
C ILE A 212 1.68 4.88 -14.00
N LEU A 213 2.74 4.74 -13.21
CA LEU A 213 4.11 4.97 -13.64
C LEU A 213 4.72 3.68 -14.20
N PRO A 214 5.58 3.77 -15.23
CA PRO A 214 6.29 2.61 -15.78
C PRO A 214 7.23 1.97 -14.73
N ILE A 215 7.79 0.80 -15.04
CA ILE A 215 8.66 0.03 -14.12
C ILE A 215 9.74 0.90 -13.47
N ASP A 216 10.41 1.76 -14.24
CA ASP A 216 11.47 2.63 -13.71
C ASP A 216 10.95 3.80 -12.87
N GLY A 217 9.65 4.11 -12.91
CA GLY A 217 9.08 5.23 -12.14
C GLY A 217 9.33 5.08 -10.64
N PHE A 218 8.89 3.96 -10.08
CA PHE A 218 9.21 3.58 -8.71
C PHE A 218 10.14 2.36 -8.67
N GLY A 219 9.93 1.33 -9.50
CA GLY A 219 10.71 0.10 -9.51
C GLY A 219 12.11 0.15 -10.16
N MET A 220 12.77 1.30 -10.26
CA MET A 220 14.13 1.41 -10.79
C MET A 220 15.14 0.64 -9.91
N GLY A 221 16.11 -0.03 -10.54
CA GLY A 221 17.25 -0.66 -9.86
C GLY A 221 16.98 -2.06 -9.35
N GLN A 222 15.95 -2.72 -9.86
CA GLN A 222 15.59 -4.10 -9.54
C GLN A 222 16.28 -5.09 -10.49
N ASP A 223 16.58 -6.28 -10.00
CA ASP A 223 17.21 -7.36 -10.79
C ASP A 223 16.26 -8.06 -11.77
N HIS A 224 15.02 -7.58 -11.89
CA HIS A 224 13.96 -8.16 -12.71
C HIS A 224 13.21 -7.10 -13.51
N SER A 225 12.23 -7.56 -14.29
CA SER A 225 11.28 -6.70 -15.04
C SER A 225 11.94 -5.73 -16.02
N ALA A 226 13.19 -6.00 -16.40
CA ALA A 226 14.02 -5.13 -17.23
C ALA A 226 14.09 -3.68 -16.72
N SER A 227 14.02 -3.48 -15.39
CA SER A 227 14.25 -2.15 -14.81
C SER A 227 15.70 -1.71 -15.04
N THR A 228 15.93 -0.40 -15.13
CA THR A 228 17.27 0.16 -15.30
C THR A 228 18.11 -0.13 -14.05
N ASN A 229 19.14 -0.97 -14.21
CA ASN A 229 20.03 -1.43 -13.12
C ASN A 229 21.52 -1.44 -13.55
N ASP A 230 21.91 -0.57 -14.48
CA ASP A 230 23.30 -0.42 -14.96
C ASP A 230 24.09 0.69 -14.24
N GLY A 231 23.50 1.28 -13.19
CA GLY A 231 24.05 2.40 -12.44
C GLY A 231 23.67 3.79 -12.99
N SER A 232 23.07 3.87 -14.18
CA SER A 232 22.45 5.11 -14.67
C SER A 232 21.10 5.36 -13.97
N VAL A 233 20.62 6.61 -14.00
CA VAL A 233 19.28 6.98 -13.51
C VAL A 233 18.43 7.37 -14.73
N PRO A 234 17.42 6.57 -15.11
CA PRO A 234 16.59 6.87 -16.28
C PRO A 234 15.71 8.08 -15.99
N GLU A 235 15.30 8.79 -17.04
CA GLU A 235 14.46 9.98 -16.88
C GLU A 235 13.12 9.65 -16.19
N ALA A 236 12.54 8.47 -16.42
CA ALA A 236 11.30 8.08 -15.76
C ALA A 236 11.42 7.93 -14.24
N ALA A 237 12.63 7.71 -13.70
CA ALA A 237 12.82 7.40 -12.29
C ALA A 237 12.52 8.57 -11.36
N MET A 238 11.67 8.29 -10.38
CA MET A 238 11.23 9.24 -9.35
C MET A 238 11.71 8.83 -7.97
N MET A 239 11.79 7.52 -7.74
CA MET A 239 12.22 6.90 -6.49
C MET A 239 13.22 5.80 -6.79
N ARG A 240 14.08 5.51 -5.81
CA ARG A 240 14.91 4.30 -5.78
C ARG A 240 14.73 3.61 -4.45
N HIS A 241 14.42 2.32 -4.50
CA HIS A 241 14.38 1.48 -3.32
C HIS A 241 15.80 0.96 -3.02
N LEU A 242 16.24 0.99 -1.76
CA LEU A 242 17.61 0.59 -1.38
C LEU A 242 17.71 -0.90 -1.01
N PHE A 243 16.57 -1.56 -0.75
CA PHE A 243 16.49 -2.98 -0.38
C PHE A 243 17.41 -3.37 0.80
N THR A 244 17.72 -2.39 1.67
CA THR A 244 18.72 -2.56 2.74
C THR A 244 18.29 -3.53 3.81
N GLY A 245 16.99 -3.75 3.97
CA GLY A 245 16.47 -4.64 5.00
C GLY A 245 16.90 -4.23 6.40
N SER A 246 17.15 -2.93 6.65
CA SER A 246 17.73 -2.39 7.89
C SER A 246 16.93 -2.67 9.17
N TRP A 247 15.74 -3.25 9.03
CA TRP A 247 14.87 -3.71 10.12
C TRP A 247 15.12 -5.15 10.55
N ARG A 248 16.03 -5.89 9.88
CA ARG A 248 16.32 -7.31 10.17
C ARG A 248 17.18 -7.54 11.42
N ASP A 249 17.86 -6.50 11.91
CA ASP A 249 18.88 -6.61 12.96
C ASP A 249 18.56 -5.81 14.26
N GLU A 250 17.28 -5.53 14.55
CA GLU A 250 16.85 -5.03 15.89
C GLU A 250 15.82 -5.94 16.55
#